data_AF-A0A016UCD0-F1
#
_entry.id   AF-A0A016UCD0-F1
#
_cell.length_a   1.000
_cell.length_b   1.000
_cell.length_c   1.000
_cell.angle_alpha   90.00
_cell.angle_beta   90.00
_cell.angle_gamma   90.00
#
_symmetry.space_group_name_H-M   'P 1'
#
loop_
_entity.id
_entity.type
_entity.pdbx_description
1 polymer ?
#
loop_
_entity_poly.entity_id
_entity_poly.type
_entity_poly.pdbx_seq_one_letter_code
_entity_poly.pdbx_strand_id
1 'polypeptide(L)'
;MLKKVSSLSHPKAIFFLVSTSESVEEFLIIIFNIHRVLIFLRQQWIKKFYIGFTPFALAYTICYGVLMTKSSEKELPESIMEILLVPLIVAVSMICYALISRHFRRVIGYTEKVKQMQARLSTSIYLQGVIHSVLGVVIALVIPLNLLVAELTDDEGVIFRFALFYGLFILVIFRWYSAMTGALMLWSVRGFFQQQKVACVEGKQTFNRLAT
;
A
#
# COMPACT_ATOMS: atom_id res chain seq x y z
N MET A 1 -0.91 15.52 -44.98
CA MET A 1 -1.78 15.81 -43.82
C MET A 1 -1.78 14.64 -42.80
N LEU A 2 -0.62 14.07 -42.46
CA LEU A 2 -0.53 12.77 -41.74
C LEU A 2 0.65 12.69 -40.75
N LYS A 3 1.01 13.82 -40.12
CA LYS A 3 2.15 13.86 -39.17
C LYS A 3 1.87 14.60 -37.86
N LYS A 4 0.60 14.85 -37.53
CA LYS A 4 0.19 15.62 -36.33
C LYS A 4 -0.54 14.78 -35.26
N VAL A 5 -0.60 13.45 -35.43
CA VAL A 5 -1.33 12.56 -34.51
C VAL A 5 -0.40 11.80 -33.54
N SER A 6 0.91 11.72 -33.81
CA SER A 6 1.83 10.95 -32.94
C SER A 6 2.38 11.73 -31.73
N SER A 7 2.36 13.06 -31.71
CA SER A 7 2.93 13.82 -30.59
C SER A 7 1.96 14.03 -29.41
N LEU A 8 0.66 13.82 -29.62
CA LEU A 8 -0.39 14.03 -28.60
C LEU A 8 -0.75 12.75 -27.83
N SER A 9 -0.36 11.57 -28.31
CA SER A 9 -0.66 10.27 -27.68
C SER A 9 0.34 9.88 -26.58
N HIS A 10 1.61 10.28 -26.73
CA HIS A 10 2.66 9.99 -25.74
C HIS A 10 2.36 10.50 -24.33
N PRO A 11 1.97 11.77 -24.10
CA PRO A 11 1.69 12.24 -22.75
C PRO A 11 0.52 11.49 -22.10
N LYS A 12 -0.55 11.20 -22.85
CA LYS A 12 -1.70 10.44 -22.35
C LYS A 12 -1.34 9.00 -21.97
N ALA A 13 -0.48 8.35 -22.76
CA ALA A 13 0.01 7.02 -22.45
C ALA A 13 0.90 7.00 -21.18
N ILE A 14 1.71 8.05 -20.98
CA ILE A 14 2.53 8.19 -19.76
C ILE A 14 1.63 8.39 -18.54
N PHE A 15 0.65 9.29 -18.60
CA PHE A 15 -0.31 9.49 -17.52
C PHE A 15 -1.11 8.23 -17.19
N PHE A 16 -1.52 7.47 -18.22
CA PHE A 16 -2.16 6.17 -18.04
C PHE A 16 -1.27 5.20 -17.24
N LEU A 17 0.00 5.05 -17.66
CA LEU A 17 0.95 4.15 -17.03
C LEU A 17 1.27 4.55 -15.59
N VAL A 18 1.41 5.85 -15.32
CA VAL A 18 1.67 6.35 -13.96
C VAL A 18 0.46 6.08 -13.05
N SER A 19 -0.73 6.45 -13.49
CA SER A 19 -1.97 6.27 -12.70
C SER A 19 -2.29 4.79 -12.45
N THR A 20 -2.05 3.93 -13.45
CA THR A 20 -2.22 2.48 -13.27
C THR A 20 -1.14 1.90 -12.35
N SER A 21 0.10 2.40 -12.40
CA SER A 21 1.16 1.96 -11.48
C SER A 21 0.85 2.32 -10.02
N GLU A 22 0.30 3.51 -9.78
CA GLU A 22 -0.07 3.98 -8.43
C GLU A 22 -1.20 3.13 -7.83
N SER A 23 -2.29 2.92 -8.58
CA SER A 23 -3.38 2.06 -8.13
C SER A 23 -2.96 0.59 -7.92
N VAL A 24 -2.06 0.06 -8.75
CA VAL A 24 -1.49 -1.29 -8.55
C VAL A 24 -0.70 -1.38 -7.25
N GLU A 25 0.07 -0.35 -6.90
CA GLU A 25 0.83 -0.31 -5.65
C GLU A 25 -0.10 -0.46 -4.42
N GLU A 26 -1.20 0.28 -4.40
CA GLU A 26 -2.20 0.23 -3.35
C GLU A 26 -2.82 -1.17 -3.21
N PHE A 27 -3.17 -1.80 -4.34
CA PHE A 27 -3.68 -3.17 -4.33
C PHE A 27 -2.63 -4.19 -3.88
N LEU A 28 -1.35 -4.00 -4.21
CA LEU A 28 -0.29 -4.88 -3.73
C LEU A 28 -0.20 -4.86 -2.21
N ILE A 29 -0.38 -3.70 -1.58
CA ILE A 29 -0.42 -3.58 -0.12
C ILE A 29 -1.58 -4.36 0.48
N ILE A 30 -2.79 -4.21 -0.09
CA ILE A 30 -3.98 -4.95 0.33
C ILE A 30 -3.77 -6.46 0.20
N ILE A 31 -3.32 -6.91 -0.98
CA ILE A 31 -3.05 -8.32 -1.28
C ILE A 31 -2.05 -8.87 -0.28
N PHE A 32 -0.96 -8.16 -0.04
CA PHE A 32 0.11 -8.62 0.83
C PHE A 32 -0.36 -8.76 2.29
N ASN A 33 -1.13 -7.80 2.78
CA ASN A 33 -1.69 -7.85 4.13
C ASN A 33 -2.71 -8.97 4.30
N ILE A 34 -3.62 -9.15 3.34
CA ILE A 34 -4.60 -10.25 3.37
C ILE A 34 -3.90 -11.61 3.23
N HIS A 35 -2.92 -11.74 2.32
CA HIS A 35 -2.16 -12.96 2.11
C HIS A 35 -1.52 -13.45 3.40
N ARG A 36 -0.90 -12.54 4.16
CA ARG A 36 -0.30 -12.84 5.46
C ARG A 36 -1.32 -13.37 6.45
N VAL A 37 -2.47 -12.71 6.58
CA VAL A 37 -3.56 -13.16 7.46
C VAL A 37 -4.03 -14.55 7.04
N LEU A 38 -4.23 -14.78 5.75
CA LEU A 38 -4.73 -16.05 5.22
C LEU A 38 -3.72 -17.20 5.44
N ILE A 39 -2.42 -16.96 5.36
CA ILE A 39 -1.39 -17.98 5.69
C ILE A 39 -1.61 -18.52 7.10
N PHE A 40 -1.87 -17.65 8.08
CA PHE A 40 -1.99 -18.06 9.48
C PHE A 40 -3.40 -18.57 9.85
N LEU A 41 -4.46 -17.92 9.36
CA LEU A 41 -5.82 -18.26 9.78
C LEU A 41 -6.45 -19.36 8.91
N ARG A 42 -6.29 -19.29 7.58
CA ARG A 42 -7.07 -20.12 6.63
C ARG A 42 -6.34 -20.28 5.28
N GLN A 43 -5.27 -21.06 5.26
CA GLN A 43 -4.43 -21.28 4.07
C GLN A 43 -5.21 -21.74 2.82
N GLN A 44 -6.25 -22.55 3.03
CA GLN A 44 -7.14 -23.05 1.97
C GLN A 44 -7.94 -21.96 1.23
N TRP A 45 -8.11 -20.76 1.82
CA TRP A 45 -8.80 -19.64 1.18
C TRP A 45 -7.90 -18.78 0.29
N ILE A 46 -6.57 -18.95 0.36
CA ILE A 46 -5.61 -18.16 -0.43
C ILE A 46 -5.91 -18.25 -1.93
N LYS A 47 -6.12 -19.47 -2.45
CA LYS A 47 -6.42 -19.66 -3.88
C LYS A 47 -7.71 -18.93 -4.30
N LYS A 48 -8.77 -19.06 -3.49
CA LYS A 48 -10.07 -18.40 -3.75
C LYS A 48 -9.94 -16.88 -3.71
N PHE A 49 -9.16 -16.35 -2.76
CA PHE A 49 -8.88 -14.92 -2.65
C PHE A 49 -8.23 -14.38 -3.92
N TYR A 50 -7.15 -15.00 -4.42
CA TYR A 50 -6.50 -14.54 -5.65
C TYR A 50 -7.39 -14.65 -6.88
N ILE A 51 -8.15 -15.74 -7.03
CA ILE A 51 -9.08 -15.91 -8.16
C ILE A 51 -10.12 -14.79 -8.22
N GLY A 52 -10.64 -14.35 -7.06
CA GLY A 52 -11.63 -13.26 -7.01
C GLY A 52 -11.01 -11.86 -7.04
N PHE A 53 -9.92 -11.64 -6.30
CA PHE A 53 -9.35 -10.31 -6.11
C PHE A 53 -8.56 -9.82 -7.32
N THR A 54 -7.83 -10.71 -8.00
CA THR A 54 -7.02 -10.33 -9.18
C THR A 54 -7.83 -9.71 -10.32
N PRO A 55 -8.96 -10.30 -10.80
CA PRO A 55 -9.76 -9.66 -11.84
C PRO A 55 -10.38 -8.35 -11.37
N PHE A 56 -10.78 -8.25 -10.10
CA PHE A 56 -11.30 -7.01 -9.53
C PHE A 56 -10.24 -5.90 -9.52
N ALA A 57 -9.04 -6.17 -9.02
CA ALA A 57 -7.94 -5.21 -8.97
C ALA A 57 -7.53 -4.76 -10.38
N LEU A 58 -7.46 -5.69 -11.35
CA LEU A 58 -7.17 -5.37 -12.74
C LEU A 58 -8.25 -4.46 -13.35
N ALA A 59 -9.54 -4.80 -13.16
CA ALA A 59 -10.64 -4.00 -13.67
C ALA A 59 -10.63 -2.59 -13.07
N TYR A 60 -10.46 -2.47 -11.75
CA TYR A 60 -10.37 -1.16 -11.10
C TYR A 60 -9.19 -0.35 -11.63
N THR A 61 -7.99 -0.92 -11.67
CA THR A 61 -6.76 -0.26 -12.15
C THR A 61 -6.95 0.28 -13.56
N ILE A 62 -7.49 -0.52 -14.47
CA ILE A 62 -7.72 -0.12 -15.86
C ILE A 62 -8.77 1.01 -15.93
N CYS A 63 -9.89 0.86 -15.21
CA CYS A 63 -10.92 1.89 -15.16
C CYS A 63 -10.40 3.21 -14.59
N TYR A 64 -9.61 3.14 -13.52
CA TYR A 64 -8.97 4.30 -12.89
C TYR A 64 -8.02 5.00 -13.86
N GLY A 65 -7.09 4.27 -14.50
CA GLY A 65 -6.19 4.86 -15.49
C GLY A 65 -6.92 5.47 -16.70
N VAL A 66 -8.01 4.85 -17.16
CA VAL A 66 -8.84 5.41 -18.25
C VAL A 66 -9.56 6.68 -17.81
N LEU A 67 -10.03 6.75 -16.56
CA LEU A 67 -10.65 7.95 -16.02
C LEU A 67 -9.63 9.10 -15.97
N MET A 68 -8.47 8.90 -15.34
CA MET A 68 -7.41 9.92 -15.19
C MET A 68 -6.85 10.45 -16.52
N THR A 69 -7.05 9.72 -17.64
CA THR A 69 -6.58 10.15 -18.97
C THR A 69 -7.62 10.90 -19.79
N LYS A 70 -8.89 10.86 -19.37
CA LYS A 70 -10.03 11.50 -20.07
C LYS A 70 -10.52 12.77 -19.38
N SER A 71 -10.25 12.91 -18.09
CA SER A 71 -10.63 14.02 -17.23
C SER A 71 -9.70 15.23 -17.43
N SER A 72 -9.93 15.98 -18.51
CA SER A 72 -9.34 17.32 -18.63
C SER A 72 -10.12 18.39 -17.86
N GLU A 73 -11.31 18.06 -17.30
CA GLU A 73 -12.26 19.05 -16.73
C GLU A 73 -13.12 18.55 -15.55
N LYS A 74 -12.82 17.40 -14.91
CA LYS A 74 -13.63 16.90 -13.78
C LYS A 74 -12.75 16.39 -12.63
N GLU A 75 -12.26 17.33 -11.82
CA GLU A 75 -11.45 17.09 -10.61
C GLU A 75 -12.22 16.35 -9.48
N LEU A 76 -13.55 16.36 -9.54
CA LEU A 76 -14.43 15.84 -8.49
C LEU A 76 -14.46 14.28 -8.40
N PRO A 77 -14.71 13.52 -9.48
CA PRO A 77 -14.71 12.05 -9.43
C PRO A 77 -13.32 11.43 -9.13
N GLU A 78 -12.23 12.11 -9.51
CA GLU A 78 -10.86 11.66 -9.26
C GLU A 78 -10.54 11.73 -7.76
N SER A 79 -10.79 12.90 -7.16
CA SER A 79 -10.63 13.11 -5.72
C SER A 79 -11.47 12.12 -4.92
N ILE A 80 -12.71 11.83 -5.33
CA ILE A 80 -13.58 10.89 -4.60
C ILE A 80 -13.03 9.46 -4.60
N MET A 81 -12.53 8.95 -5.73
CA MET A 81 -11.98 7.60 -5.80
C MET A 81 -10.73 7.45 -4.93
N GLU A 82 -9.83 8.44 -4.96
CA GLU A 82 -8.60 8.46 -4.18
C GLU A 82 -8.89 8.65 -2.68
N ILE A 83 -9.83 9.53 -2.34
CA ILE A 83 -10.32 9.74 -0.97
C ILE A 83 -10.99 8.49 -0.40
N LEU A 84 -11.62 7.63 -1.21
CA LEU A 84 -12.25 6.39 -0.74
C LEU A 84 -11.26 5.23 -0.59
N LEU A 85 -10.23 5.18 -1.44
CA LEU A 85 -9.31 4.05 -1.48
C LEU A 85 -8.32 4.06 -0.30
N VAL A 86 -7.82 5.22 0.10
CA VAL A 86 -6.90 5.34 1.25
C VAL A 86 -7.55 4.86 2.57
N PRO A 87 -8.76 5.30 2.95
CA PRO A 87 -9.48 4.78 4.12
C PRO A 87 -9.78 3.28 4.03
N LEU A 88 -10.07 2.76 2.83
CA LEU A 88 -10.28 1.33 2.62
C LEU A 88 -9.01 0.54 2.96
N ILE A 89 -7.84 0.98 2.50
CA ILE A 89 -6.56 0.31 2.80
C ILE A 89 -6.27 0.35 4.30
N VAL A 90 -6.52 1.49 4.95
CA VAL A 90 -6.38 1.62 6.41
C VAL A 90 -7.32 0.65 7.12
N ALA A 91 -8.59 0.60 6.75
CA ALA A 91 -9.59 -0.28 7.34
C ALA A 91 -9.21 -1.76 7.18
N VAL A 92 -8.82 -2.18 5.97
CA VAL A 92 -8.37 -3.55 5.70
C VAL A 92 -7.13 -3.89 6.53
N SER A 93 -6.15 -2.99 6.60
CA SER A 93 -4.92 -3.21 7.38
C SER A 93 -5.21 -3.36 8.88
N MET A 94 -6.12 -2.54 9.43
CA MET A 94 -6.56 -2.63 10.82
C MET A 94 -7.36 -3.90 11.12
N ILE A 95 -8.23 -4.33 10.20
CA ILE A 95 -8.94 -5.61 10.30
C ILE A 95 -7.94 -6.77 10.28
N CYS A 96 -6.96 -6.74 9.37
CA CYS A 96 -5.90 -7.75 9.27
C CYS A 96 -5.09 -7.83 10.57
N TYR A 97 -4.68 -6.68 11.12
CA TYR A 97 -4.00 -6.58 12.40
C TYR A 97 -4.85 -7.17 13.54
N ALA A 98 -6.13 -6.81 13.62
CA ALA A 98 -7.03 -7.30 14.65
C ALA A 98 -7.26 -8.81 14.57
N LEU A 99 -7.44 -9.37 13.37
CA LEU A 99 -7.63 -10.81 13.16
C LEU A 99 -6.40 -11.61 13.59
N ILE A 100 -5.21 -11.19 13.17
CA ILE A 100 -3.93 -11.78 13.58
C ILE A 100 -3.80 -11.69 15.11
N SER A 101 -3.91 -10.49 15.67
CA SER A 101 -3.73 -10.26 17.11
C SER A 101 -4.74 -11.03 17.96
N ARG A 102 -5.96 -11.27 17.47
CA ARG A 102 -6.97 -12.10 18.15
C ARG A 102 -6.66 -13.58 18.04
N HIS A 103 -6.26 -14.06 16.86
CA HIS A 103 -5.90 -15.46 16.67
C HIS A 103 -4.80 -15.90 17.64
N PHE A 104 -3.74 -15.11 17.75
CA PHE A 104 -2.61 -15.45 18.59
C PHE A 104 -2.84 -15.27 20.09
N ARG A 105 -3.73 -14.36 20.50
CA ARG A 105 -4.18 -14.31 21.91
C ARG A 105 -4.97 -15.55 22.34
N ARG A 106 -5.63 -16.22 21.38
CA ARG A 106 -6.44 -17.43 21.67
C ARG A 106 -5.63 -18.73 21.66
N VAL A 107 -4.50 -18.77 20.95
CA VAL A 107 -3.70 -20.01 20.86
C VAL A 107 -2.61 -20.00 21.93
N ILE A 108 -2.82 -20.81 22.98
CA ILE A 108 -1.84 -21.06 24.03
C ILE A 108 -0.96 -22.23 23.59
N GLY A 109 0.35 -22.00 23.42
CA GLY A 109 1.31 -23.09 23.09
C GLY A 109 2.33 -22.80 22.00
N TYR A 110 2.36 -21.60 21.40
CA TYR A 110 3.42 -21.24 20.45
C TYR A 110 4.78 -21.09 21.13
N THR A 111 5.84 -21.54 20.45
CA THR A 111 7.22 -21.33 20.88
C THR A 111 7.58 -19.84 20.86
N GLU A 112 8.51 -19.42 21.72
CA GLU A 112 8.95 -18.01 21.77
C GLU A 112 9.47 -17.49 20.43
N LYS A 113 10.10 -18.37 19.62
CA LYS A 113 10.55 -18.03 18.27
C LYS A 113 9.38 -17.64 17.34
N VAL A 114 8.26 -18.37 17.42
CA VAL A 114 7.04 -18.08 16.64
C VAL A 114 6.37 -16.80 17.14
N LYS A 115 6.33 -16.58 18.46
CA LYS A 115 5.79 -15.34 19.04
C LYS A 115 6.57 -14.10 18.61
N GLN A 116 7.90 -14.14 18.60
CA GLN A 116 8.72 -13.01 18.17
C GLN A 116 8.51 -12.67 16.69
N MET A 117 8.46 -13.71 15.85
CA MET A 117 8.22 -13.59 14.42
C MET A 117 6.84 -13.03 14.11
N GLN A 118 5.84 -13.50 14.84
CA GLN A 118 4.48 -13.01 14.77
C GLN A 118 4.39 -11.54 15.22
N ALA A 119 5.01 -11.18 16.34
CA ALA A 119 5.04 -9.80 16.83
C ALA A 119 5.59 -8.86 15.76
N ARG A 120 6.70 -9.25 15.10
CA ARG A 120 7.28 -8.50 13.98
C ARG A 120 6.33 -8.34 12.80
N LEU A 121 5.57 -9.39 12.46
CA LEU A 121 4.59 -9.34 11.37
C LEU A 121 3.38 -8.47 11.73
N SER A 122 2.81 -8.62 12.93
CA SER A 122 1.69 -7.79 13.38
C SER A 122 2.09 -6.32 13.52
N THR A 123 3.30 -6.06 14.04
CA THR A 123 3.85 -4.70 14.14
C THR A 123 4.05 -4.09 12.76
N SER A 124 4.52 -4.86 11.77
CA SER A 124 4.64 -4.36 10.41
C SER A 124 3.29 -3.99 9.77
N ILE A 125 2.24 -4.79 9.99
CA ILE A 125 0.89 -4.47 9.47
C ILE A 125 0.34 -3.23 10.16
N TYR A 126 0.55 -3.12 11.47
CA TYR A 126 0.17 -1.93 12.24
C TYR A 126 0.90 -0.68 11.75
N LEU A 127 2.23 -0.74 11.58
CA LEU A 127 3.03 0.37 11.07
C LEU A 127 2.60 0.80 9.67
N GLN A 128 2.27 -0.14 8.79
CA GLN A 128 1.69 0.19 7.49
C GLN A 128 0.37 0.95 7.65
N GLY A 129 -0.55 0.48 8.49
CA GLY A 129 -1.80 1.17 8.77
C GLY A 129 -1.60 2.59 9.33
N VAL A 130 -0.64 2.78 10.25
CA VAL A 130 -0.29 4.10 10.80
C VAL A 130 0.24 5.02 9.70
N ILE A 131 1.17 4.54 8.88
CA ILE A 131 1.76 5.33 7.79
C ILE A 131 0.68 5.75 6.78
N HIS A 132 -0.23 4.85 6.39
CA HIS A 132 -1.35 5.18 5.50
C HIS A 132 -2.33 6.17 6.15
N SER A 133 -2.56 6.05 7.47
CA SER A 133 -3.42 7.01 8.19
C SER A 133 -2.82 8.41 8.19
N VAL A 134 -1.51 8.53 8.43
CA VAL A 134 -0.78 9.80 8.37
C VAL A 134 -0.85 10.38 6.95
N LEU A 135 -0.61 9.56 5.93
CA LEU A 135 -0.71 9.98 4.53
C LEU A 135 -2.13 10.49 4.20
N GLY A 136 -3.17 9.77 4.63
CA GLY A 136 -4.55 10.19 4.43
C GLY A 136 -4.88 11.53 5.07
N VAL A 137 -4.36 11.81 6.27
CA VAL A 137 -4.50 13.13 6.93
C VAL A 137 -3.80 14.22 6.12
N VAL A 138 -2.57 13.97 5.68
CA VAL A 138 -1.78 14.94 4.89
C VAL A 138 -2.48 15.30 3.57
N ILE A 139 -3.08 14.31 2.90
CA ILE A 139 -3.88 14.52 1.68
C ILE A 139 -5.18 15.27 2.00
N ALA A 140 -5.91 14.88 3.06
CA ALA A 140 -7.15 15.54 3.44
C ALA A 140 -6.96 17.02 3.79
N LEU A 141 -5.76 17.41 4.24
CA LEU A 141 -5.40 18.79 4.55
C LEU A 141 -5.10 19.66 3.31
N VAL A 142 -4.93 19.08 2.11
CA VAL A 142 -4.63 19.83 0.88
C VAL A 142 -5.67 20.94 0.62
N ILE A 143 -6.94 20.55 0.55
CA ILE A 143 -8.05 21.46 0.23
C ILE A 143 -8.23 22.55 1.31
N PRO A 144 -8.37 22.23 2.61
CA PRO A 144 -8.59 23.25 3.62
C PRO A 144 -7.39 24.21 3.78
N LEU A 145 -6.15 23.75 3.58
CA LEU A 145 -4.99 24.64 3.63
C LEU A 145 -4.96 25.61 2.44
N ASN A 146 -5.28 25.14 1.23
CA ASN A 146 -5.39 26.02 0.08
C ASN A 146 -6.49 27.07 0.26
N LEU A 147 -7.66 26.68 0.78
CA LEU A 147 -8.74 27.61 1.09
C LEU A 147 -8.35 28.63 2.17
N LEU A 148 -7.65 28.19 3.23
CA LEU A 148 -7.18 29.07 4.29
C LEU A 148 -6.18 30.11 3.77
N VAL A 149 -5.27 29.72 2.88
CA VAL A 149 -4.29 30.64 2.28
C VAL A 149 -4.98 31.64 1.35
N ALA A 150 -6.00 31.21 0.60
CA ALA A 150 -6.80 32.11 -0.23
C ALA A 150 -7.58 33.14 0.60
N GLU A 151 -8.05 32.77 1.80
CA GLU A 151 -8.73 33.70 2.71
C GLU A 151 -7.76 34.70 3.38
N LEU A 152 -6.51 34.30 3.60
CA LEU A 152 -5.51 35.12 4.30
C LEU A 152 -4.78 36.11 3.38
N THR A 153 -4.86 35.95 2.06
CA THR A 153 -4.08 36.73 1.10
C THR A 153 -4.76 36.78 -0.27
N ASP A 154 -5.00 38.00 -0.77
CA ASP A 154 -5.51 38.26 -2.14
C ASP A 154 -4.41 38.24 -3.23
N ASP A 155 -3.14 38.04 -2.84
CA ASP A 155 -2.03 37.94 -3.79
C ASP A 155 -2.03 36.55 -4.47
N GLU A 156 -2.52 36.52 -5.70
CA GLU A 156 -2.55 35.32 -6.56
C GLU A 156 -1.18 34.65 -6.68
N GLY A 157 -0.08 35.42 -6.65
CA GLY A 157 1.27 34.91 -6.70
C GLY A 157 1.67 34.13 -5.45
N VAL A 158 1.19 34.54 -4.27
CA VAL A 158 1.42 33.83 -3.00
C VAL A 158 0.60 32.54 -2.96
N ILE A 159 -0.68 32.60 -3.35
CA ILE A 159 -1.56 31.43 -3.43
C ILE A 159 -0.96 30.37 -4.36
N PHE A 160 -0.54 30.79 -5.56
CA PHE A 160 0.07 29.89 -6.55
C PHE A 160 1.37 29.25 -6.06
N ARG A 161 2.26 30.04 -5.44
CA ARG A 161 3.52 29.52 -4.86
C ARG A 161 3.26 28.54 -3.73
N PHE A 162 2.28 28.81 -2.87
CA PHE A 162 1.89 27.91 -1.80
C PHE A 162 1.35 26.58 -2.36
N ALA A 163 0.41 26.64 -3.31
CA ALA A 163 -0.16 25.47 -3.96
C ALA A 163 0.92 24.61 -4.65
N LEU A 164 1.86 25.26 -5.35
CA LEU A 164 3.01 24.57 -5.96
C LEU A 164 3.92 23.91 -4.92
N PHE A 165 4.30 24.64 -3.87
CA PHE A 165 5.17 24.11 -2.83
C PHE A 165 4.52 22.92 -2.13
N TYR A 166 3.24 23.05 -1.75
CA TYR A 166 2.49 21.99 -1.10
C TYR A 166 2.30 20.79 -2.04
N GLY A 167 1.99 21.01 -3.31
CA GLY A 167 1.89 19.94 -4.31
C GLY A 167 3.21 19.17 -4.48
N LEU A 168 4.35 19.87 -4.58
CA LEU A 168 5.67 19.23 -4.63
C LEU A 168 5.99 18.45 -3.35
N PHE A 169 5.64 19.00 -2.18
CA PHE A 169 5.82 18.34 -0.90
C PHE A 169 5.03 17.03 -0.81
N ILE A 170 3.76 17.03 -1.23
CA ILE A 170 2.92 15.84 -1.30
C ILE A 170 3.54 14.78 -2.22
N LEU A 171 3.98 15.16 -3.42
CA LEU A 171 4.62 14.23 -4.36
C LEU A 171 5.88 13.57 -3.77
N VAL A 172 6.70 14.34 -3.06
CA VAL A 172 7.88 13.80 -2.37
C VAL A 172 7.46 12.81 -1.29
N ILE A 173 6.48 13.16 -0.45
CA ILE A 173 5.96 12.26 0.59
C ILE A 173 5.45 10.94 -0.03
N PHE A 174 4.64 11.00 -1.09
CA PHE A 174 4.11 9.81 -1.76
C PHE A 174 5.21 8.87 -2.24
N ARG A 175 6.29 9.42 -2.83
CA ARG A 175 7.42 8.60 -3.28
C ARG A 175 8.17 7.93 -2.14
N TRP A 176 8.40 8.64 -1.05
CA TRP A 176 9.05 8.06 0.12
C TRP A 176 8.16 7.05 0.86
N TYR A 177 6.85 7.30 0.88
CA TYR A 177 5.85 6.42 1.44
C TYR A 177 5.86 5.03 0.79
N SER A 178 5.89 4.97 -0.54
CA SER A 178 5.99 3.72 -1.31
C SER A 178 7.24 2.93 -0.91
N ALA A 179 8.39 3.61 -0.87
CA ALA A 179 9.65 3.01 -0.47
C ALA A 179 9.64 2.50 0.99
N MET A 180 9.07 3.27 1.92
CA MET A 180 8.93 2.86 3.32
C MET A 180 8.02 1.64 3.46
N THR A 181 6.90 1.62 2.74
CA THR A 181 5.96 0.49 2.77
C THR A 181 6.63 -0.77 2.22
N GLY A 182 7.34 -0.69 1.10
CA GLY A 182 8.13 -1.80 0.55
C GLY A 182 9.23 -2.29 1.51
N ALA A 183 9.93 -1.36 2.16
CA ALA A 183 10.93 -1.70 3.18
C ALA A 183 10.31 -2.43 4.38
N LEU A 184 9.14 -2.00 4.85
CA LEU A 184 8.40 -2.67 5.91
C LEU A 184 7.94 -4.06 5.50
N MET A 185 7.45 -4.23 4.26
CA MET A 185 7.10 -5.54 3.72
C MET A 185 8.29 -6.49 3.75
N LEU A 186 9.45 -6.05 3.26
CA LEU A 186 10.68 -6.85 3.25
C LEU A 186 11.16 -7.16 4.67
N TRP A 187 11.12 -6.17 5.57
CA TRP A 187 11.53 -6.32 6.96
C TRP A 187 10.70 -7.36 7.69
N SER A 188 9.41 -7.43 7.41
CA SER A 188 8.52 -8.41 8.03
C SER A 188 8.67 -9.82 7.45
N VAL A 189 9.09 -9.97 6.19
CA VAL A 189 9.40 -11.30 5.61
C VAL A 189 10.79 -11.79 6.01
N ARG A 190 11.79 -10.91 6.20
CA ARG A 190 13.15 -11.31 6.61
C ARG A 190 13.20 -12.17 7.88
N GLY A 191 12.24 -11.99 8.79
CA GLY A 191 12.08 -12.85 9.96
C GLY A 191 11.77 -14.32 9.62
N PHE A 192 11.03 -14.58 8.54
CA PHE A 192 10.70 -15.93 8.07
C PHE A 192 11.94 -16.67 7.55
N PHE A 193 12.70 -16.03 6.65
CA PHE A 193 13.82 -16.68 5.97
C PHE A 193 15.03 -16.93 6.87
N GLN A 194 15.33 -16.01 7.80
CA GLN A 194 16.41 -16.24 8.76
C GLN A 194 16.12 -17.44 9.66
N GLN A 195 14.87 -17.65 10.07
CA GLN A 195 14.51 -18.78 10.91
C GLN A 195 14.49 -20.11 10.16
N GLN A 196 14.04 -20.14 8.91
CA GLN A 196 14.08 -21.35 8.08
C GLN A 196 15.53 -21.81 7.83
N LYS A 197 16.45 -20.86 7.65
CA LYS A 197 17.89 -21.15 7.52
C LYS A 197 18.46 -21.74 8.81
N VAL A 198 18.09 -21.21 9.98
CA VAL A 198 18.55 -21.74 11.28
C VAL A 198 18.00 -23.14 11.55
N ALA A 199 16.70 -23.38 11.30
CA ALA A 199 16.09 -24.70 11.47
C ALA A 199 16.70 -25.77 10.54
N CYS A 200 17.06 -25.40 9.31
CA CYS A 200 17.74 -26.30 8.38
C CYS A 200 19.17 -26.67 8.86
N VAL A 201 19.90 -25.71 9.45
CA VAL A 201 21.25 -25.95 10.00
C VAL A 201 21.19 -26.79 11.27
N GLU A 202 20.27 -26.50 12.19
CA GLU A 202 20.04 -27.30 13.40
C GLU A 202 19.61 -28.74 13.05
N GLY A 203 18.71 -28.91 12.05
CA GLY A 203 18.30 -30.23 11.56
C GLY A 203 19.45 -31.04 10.95
N LYS A 204 20.34 -30.39 10.18
CA LYS A 204 21.56 -31.03 9.65
C LYS A 204 22.54 -31.45 10.75
N GLN A 205 22.74 -30.62 11.77
CA GLN A 205 23.61 -30.97 12.90
C GLN A 205 23.05 -32.11 13.75
N THR A 206 21.73 -32.15 13.95
CA THR A 206 21.06 -33.21 14.72
C THR A 206 21.11 -34.54 13.97
N PHE A 207 20.90 -34.54 12.65
CA PHE A 207 21.04 -35.72 11.82
C PHE A 207 22.48 -36.27 11.81
N ASN A 208 23.48 -35.39 11.71
CA ASN A 208 24.89 -35.82 11.73
C ASN A 208 25.33 -36.39 13.09
N ARG A 209 24.72 -36.01 14.21
CA ARG A 209 25.00 -36.60 15.54
C ARG A 209 24.35 -37.97 15.75
N LEU A 210 23.27 -38.27 15.05
CA LEU A 210 22.58 -39.56 15.12
C LEU A 210 23.19 -40.61 14.17
N ALA A 211 24.04 -40.16 13.22
CA ALA A 211 24.69 -41.01 12.22
C ALA A 211 26.14 -41.41 12.59
N THR A 212 26.62 -41.01 13.78
CA THR A 212 27.92 -41.38 14.39
C THR A 212 27.68 -42.11 15.69
#